data_AF-A0A975AZJ9-F1
#
_entry.id   AF-A0A975AZJ9-F1
#
_cell.length_a   1.000
_cell.length_b   1.000
_cell.length_c   1.000
_cell.angle_alpha   90.00
_cell.angle_beta   90.00
_cell.angle_gamma   90.00
#
_symmetry.space_group_name_H-M   'P 1'
#
loop_
_entity.id
_entity.type
_entity.pdbx_description
1 polymer ?
#
loop_
_entity_poly.entity_id
_entity_poly.type
_entity_poly.pdbx_seq_one_letter_code
_entity_poly.pdbx_strand_id
1 'polypeptide(L)'
;MPRITIKEITYIYELAKSVYFNQTSKKNALIEAEKLGMNRGSASDIIYNFKCMYEGRHYARTNNAETLEYFFENFLKDFGESILKNALQSVMLNIEYYEKKSPTNMHKSRQIVHKYTNMLNRQATIIYPDDIDETEIHYEGAKKETTVNRYERDSSAREKCIEYYGLKCQVCLFNFEDTYGAIGTGFIHVHHIRPISEIGKEYRLNPIKDLRPVCPNCHAMLHKENPPINIDKLKEIIYK
;
A
#
# COMPACT_ATOMS: atom_id res chain seq x y z
N MET A 1 20.70 3.69 26.21
CA MET A 1 20.13 5.03 25.93
C MET A 1 18.76 5.10 26.56
N PRO A 2 18.35 6.25 27.14
CA PRO A 2 16.99 6.40 27.68
C PRO A 2 15.97 6.18 26.56
N ARG A 3 14.85 5.54 26.89
CA ARG A 3 13.75 5.29 25.95
C ARG A 3 12.98 6.59 25.76
N ILE A 4 12.83 7.03 24.50
CA ILE A 4 12.04 8.21 24.14
C ILE A 4 10.58 7.98 24.56
N THR A 5 10.00 8.94 25.27
CA THR A 5 8.62 8.92 25.73
C THR A 5 7.64 9.27 24.61
N ILE A 6 6.36 8.90 24.76
CA ILE A 6 5.30 9.24 23.79
C ILE A 6 5.17 10.76 23.59
N LYS A 7 5.33 11.54 24.67
CA LYS A 7 5.29 13.00 24.63
C LYS A 7 6.43 13.57 23.77
N GLU A 8 7.64 13.03 23.92
CA GLU A 8 8.79 13.41 23.11
C GLU A 8 8.61 13.01 21.64
N ILE A 9 8.06 11.81 21.36
CA ILE A 9 7.75 11.34 19.99
C ILE A 9 6.77 12.28 19.28
N THR A 10 5.71 12.69 19.97
CA THR A 10 4.70 13.61 19.43
C THR A 10 5.34 14.96 19.07
N TYR A 11 6.15 15.51 19.98
CA TYR A 11 6.73 16.83 19.78
C TYR A 11 7.82 16.82 18.70
N ILE A 12 8.66 15.78 18.65
CA ILE A 12 9.70 15.69 17.62
C ILE A 12 9.12 15.48 16.23
N TYR A 13 7.96 14.83 16.11
CA TYR A 13 7.23 14.73 14.84
C TYR A 13 6.86 16.12 14.31
N GLU A 14 6.23 16.96 15.14
CA GLU A 14 5.86 18.34 14.76
C GLU A 14 7.07 19.22 14.44
N LEU A 15 8.15 19.09 15.21
CA LEU A 15 9.40 19.79 14.93
C LEU A 15 10.02 19.33 13.60
N ALA A 16 10.05 18.03 13.34
CA ALA A 16 10.59 17.48 12.09
C ALA A 16 9.77 17.92 10.87
N LYS A 17 8.44 17.91 10.99
CA LYS A 17 7.50 18.46 10.02
C LYS A 17 7.75 19.94 9.76
N SER A 18 7.86 20.75 10.82
CA SER A 18 8.15 22.18 10.72
C SER A 18 9.50 22.46 10.03
N VAL A 19 10.52 21.65 10.33
CA VAL A 19 11.83 21.75 9.65
C VAL A 19 11.72 21.39 8.18
N TYR A 20 11.01 20.30 7.84
CA TYR A 20 10.86 19.84 6.47
C TYR A 20 10.14 20.86 5.58
N PHE A 21 9.09 21.50 6.11
CA PHE A 21 8.33 22.54 5.41
C PHE A 21 8.91 23.96 5.57
N ASN A 22 10.17 24.07 6.02
CA ASN A 22 10.89 25.34 6.18
C ASN A 22 10.19 26.37 7.10
N GLN A 23 9.37 25.92 8.05
CA GLN A 23 8.71 26.76 9.05
C GLN A 23 9.64 27.08 10.22
N THR A 24 10.65 26.25 10.48
CA THR A 24 11.72 26.51 11.44
C THR A 24 13.05 25.94 10.97
N SER A 25 14.16 26.45 11.51
CA SER A 25 15.47 25.90 11.20
C SER A 25 15.73 24.60 11.98
N LYS A 26 16.51 23.67 11.41
CA LYS A 26 16.97 22.48 12.14
C LYS A 26 17.67 22.84 13.46
N LYS A 27 18.42 23.95 13.49
CA LYS A 27 19.09 24.44 14.70
C LYS A 27 18.08 24.78 15.80
N ASN A 28 17.00 25.48 15.47
CA ASN A 28 15.98 25.86 16.43
C ASN A 28 15.18 24.65 16.90
N ALA A 29 14.81 23.75 15.98
CA ALA A 29 14.12 22.51 16.34
C ALA A 29 14.93 21.65 17.33
N LEU A 30 16.26 21.56 17.17
CA LEU A 30 17.11 20.84 18.12
C LEU A 30 17.13 21.49 19.51
N ILE A 31 17.15 22.82 19.58
CA ILE A 31 17.07 23.54 20.86
C ILE A 31 15.73 23.27 21.55
N GLU A 32 14.62 23.30 20.81
CA GLU A 32 13.29 22.98 21.36
C GLU A 32 13.18 21.53 21.82
N ALA A 33 13.75 20.58 21.08
CA ALA A 33 13.78 19.17 21.49
C ALA A 33 14.58 18.97 22.80
N GLU A 34 15.73 19.64 22.96
CA GLU A 34 16.54 19.57 24.18
C GLU A 34 15.81 20.15 25.40
N LYS A 35 15.05 21.24 25.24
CA LYS A 35 14.21 21.81 26.31
C LYS A 35 13.17 20.83 26.85
N LEU A 36 12.78 19.85 26.03
CA LEU A 36 11.83 18.79 26.41
C LEU A 36 12.50 17.55 26.99
N GLY A 37 13.82 17.56 27.15
CA GLY A 37 14.59 16.45 27.71
C GLY A 37 15.12 15.46 26.67
N MET A 38 14.89 15.69 25.37
CA MET A 38 15.39 14.79 24.33
C MET A 38 16.90 14.92 24.15
N ASN A 39 17.57 13.79 23.92
CA ASN A 39 18.96 13.81 23.49
C ASN A 39 19.08 14.46 22.09
N ARG A 40 19.96 15.46 21.96
CA ARG A 40 20.19 16.21 20.72
C ARG A 40 20.53 15.32 19.52
N GLY A 41 21.32 14.27 19.73
CA GLY A 41 21.67 13.31 18.68
C GLY A 41 20.45 12.55 18.19
N SER A 42 19.66 12.00 19.11
CA SER A 42 18.39 11.33 18.79
C SER A 42 17.41 12.26 18.08
N ALA A 43 17.27 13.50 18.54
CA ALA A 43 16.42 14.50 17.88
C ALA A 43 16.90 14.80 16.45
N SER A 44 18.21 14.96 16.25
CA SER A 44 18.78 15.17 14.91
C SER A 44 18.55 14.00 13.96
N ASP A 45 18.72 12.78 14.45
CA ASP A 45 18.48 11.56 13.68
C ASP A 45 17.00 11.42 13.32
N ILE A 46 16.07 11.67 14.26
CA ILE A 46 14.63 11.62 13.99
C ILE A 46 14.20 12.68 12.96
N ILE A 47 14.69 13.91 13.08
CA ILE A 47 14.40 14.98 12.10
C ILE A 47 14.92 14.58 10.71
N TYR A 48 16.10 13.98 10.63
CA TYR A 48 16.65 13.50 9.36
C TYR A 48 15.82 12.33 8.79
N ASN A 49 15.44 11.38 9.63
CA ASN A 49 14.65 10.23 9.23
C ASN A 49 13.25 10.63 8.77
N PHE A 50 12.61 11.62 9.40
CA PHE A 50 11.34 12.20 8.91
C PHE A 50 11.47 12.62 7.45
N LYS A 51 12.51 13.40 7.13
CA LYS A 51 12.78 13.85 5.76
C LYS A 51 12.94 12.67 4.81
N CYS A 52 13.76 11.69 5.18
CA CYS A 52 13.97 10.50 4.36
C CYS A 52 12.69 9.68 4.16
N MET A 53 11.86 9.54 5.20
CA MET A 53 10.56 8.86 5.12
C MET A 53 9.59 9.60 4.21
N TYR A 54 9.50 10.92 4.34
CA TYR A 54 8.65 11.75 3.47
C TYR A 54 9.04 11.61 1.99
N GLU A 55 10.35 11.61 1.71
CA GLU A 55 10.91 11.57 0.34
C GLU A 55 11.13 10.14 -0.21
N GLY A 56 10.88 9.09 0.57
CA GLY A 56 11.11 7.70 0.14
C GLY A 56 12.58 7.29 0.01
N ARG A 57 13.50 7.99 0.70
CA ARG A 57 14.95 7.76 0.60
C ARG A 57 15.49 6.92 1.75
N HIS A 58 16.59 6.22 1.54
CA HIS A 58 17.27 5.46 2.59
C HIS A 58 17.86 6.37 3.69
N TYR A 59 17.85 5.88 4.92
CA TYR A 59 18.56 6.45 6.07
C TYR A 59 19.24 5.32 6.85
N ALA A 60 20.30 5.61 7.63
CA ALA A 60 21.13 4.60 8.30
C ALA A 60 21.12 4.70 9.84
N ARG A 61 20.09 5.34 10.42
CA ARG A 61 19.91 5.49 11.87
C ARG A 61 18.51 5.05 12.23
N THR A 62 18.37 4.01 13.04
CA THR A 62 17.08 3.39 13.28
C THR A 62 16.22 4.19 14.25
N ASN A 63 14.96 4.43 13.88
CA ASN A 63 13.95 4.81 14.85
C ASN A 63 13.53 3.58 15.66
N ASN A 64 13.14 3.79 16.93
CA ASN A 64 12.51 2.73 17.70
C ASN A 64 11.11 2.41 17.15
N ALA A 65 10.55 1.29 17.59
CA ALA A 65 9.27 0.79 17.13
C ALA A 65 8.13 1.80 17.36
N GLU A 66 8.11 2.42 18.54
CA GLU A 66 7.07 3.38 18.94
C GLU A 66 7.09 4.64 18.08
N THR A 67 8.28 5.12 17.73
CA THR A 67 8.46 6.28 16.84
C THR A 67 8.00 5.94 15.43
N LEU A 68 8.34 4.75 14.91
CA LEU A 68 7.90 4.30 13.59
C LEU A 68 6.37 4.18 13.51
N GLU A 69 5.73 3.56 14.51
CA GLU A 69 4.27 3.43 14.51
C GLU A 69 3.58 4.79 14.54
N TYR A 70 4.03 5.71 15.41
CA TYR A 70 3.48 7.05 15.49
C TYR A 70 3.65 7.83 14.17
N PHE A 71 4.84 7.72 13.56
CA PHE A 71 5.13 8.42 12.31
C PHE A 71 4.25 7.90 11.18
N PHE A 72 4.10 6.58 11.03
CA PHE A 72 3.25 6.01 9.98
C PHE A 72 1.78 6.39 10.15
N GLU A 73 1.25 6.35 11.37
CA GLU A 73 -0.11 6.78 11.65
C GLU A 73 -0.34 8.25 11.26
N ASN A 74 0.57 9.14 11.65
CA ASN A 74 0.43 10.57 11.35
C ASN A 74 0.81 10.91 9.91
N PHE A 75 1.72 10.18 9.25
CA PHE A 75 1.96 10.35 7.82
C PHE A 75 0.70 10.10 7.01
N LEU A 76 -0.05 9.05 7.36
CA LEU A 76 -1.34 8.76 6.73
C LEU A 76 -2.37 9.86 7.02
N LYS A 77 -2.49 10.30 8.26
CA LYS A 77 -3.47 11.34 8.67
C LYS A 77 -3.17 12.70 8.06
N ASP A 78 -1.91 13.12 8.04
CA ASP A 78 -1.50 14.48 7.68
C ASP A 78 -1.27 14.66 6.18
N PHE A 79 -0.81 13.61 5.49
CA PHE A 79 -0.35 13.72 4.10
C PHE A 79 -0.90 12.62 3.16
N GLY A 80 -1.66 11.67 3.68
CA GLY A 80 -2.31 10.63 2.88
C GLY A 80 -1.41 9.46 2.46
N GLU A 81 -2.01 8.54 1.69
CA GLU A 81 -1.42 7.23 1.38
C GLU A 81 -0.10 7.32 0.60
N SER A 82 0.04 8.29 -0.32
CA SER A 82 1.25 8.42 -1.13
C SER A 82 2.48 8.66 -0.26
N ILE A 83 2.36 9.50 0.77
CA ILE A 83 3.47 9.79 1.68
C ILE A 83 3.69 8.63 2.65
N LEU A 84 2.63 7.94 3.08
CA LEU A 84 2.81 6.70 3.84
C LEU A 84 3.57 5.64 3.02
N LYS A 85 3.29 5.49 1.71
CA LYS A 85 4.04 4.57 0.82
C LYS A 85 5.52 4.93 0.76
N ASN A 86 5.86 6.21 0.62
CA ASN A 86 7.25 6.69 0.68
C ASN A 86 7.90 6.30 2.02
N ALA A 87 7.19 6.53 3.14
CA ALA A 87 7.71 6.22 4.46
C ALA A 87 7.96 4.71 4.63
N LEU A 88 7.03 3.86 4.19
CA LEU A 88 7.18 2.40 4.22
C LEU A 88 8.37 1.93 3.36
N GLN A 89 8.54 2.49 2.16
CA GLN A 89 9.68 2.20 1.29
C GLN A 89 11.01 2.61 1.95
N SER A 90 11.07 3.83 2.51
CA SER A 90 12.25 4.35 3.20
C SER A 90 12.68 3.44 4.36
N VAL A 91 11.73 2.99 5.19
CA VAL A 91 11.99 2.09 6.31
C VAL A 91 12.40 0.71 5.82
N MET A 92 11.80 0.18 4.76
CA MET A 92 12.19 -1.10 4.16
C MET A 92 13.63 -1.08 3.65
N LEU A 93 14.04 -0.02 2.94
CA LEU A 93 15.42 0.15 2.49
C LEU A 93 16.40 0.11 3.67
N ASN A 94 16.05 0.74 4.79
CA ASN A 94 16.87 0.71 6.00
C ASN A 94 16.91 -0.69 6.64
N ILE A 95 15.79 -1.43 6.67
CA ILE A 95 15.73 -2.82 7.14
C ILE A 95 16.68 -3.69 6.31
N GLU A 96 16.58 -3.63 4.98
CA GLU A 96 17.42 -4.39 4.06
C GLU A 96 18.92 -4.06 4.23
N TYR A 97 19.25 -2.79 4.45
CA TYR A 97 20.63 -2.35 4.73
C TYR A 97 21.21 -3.02 5.97
N TYR A 98 20.43 -3.10 7.06
CA TYR A 98 20.88 -3.70 8.31
C TYR A 98 20.85 -5.22 8.28
N GLU A 99 19.89 -5.85 7.61
CA GLU A 99 19.79 -7.31 7.47
C GLU A 99 20.94 -7.88 6.63
N LYS A 100 21.45 -7.14 5.65
CA LYS A 100 22.71 -7.48 4.95
C LYS A 100 23.92 -7.58 5.88
N LYS A 101 23.89 -6.92 7.03
CA LYS A 101 24.97 -6.95 8.04
C LYS A 101 24.69 -7.94 9.16
N SER A 102 23.43 -8.16 9.52
CA SER A 102 22.99 -9.18 10.48
C SER A 102 21.48 -9.40 10.39
N PRO A 103 21.01 -10.66 10.17
CA PRO A 103 19.61 -10.97 9.88
C PRO A 103 18.63 -10.76 11.05
N THR A 104 19.10 -10.60 12.29
CA THR A 104 18.23 -10.51 13.48
C THR A 104 17.86 -9.09 13.91
N ASN A 105 18.44 -8.06 13.29
CA ASN A 105 18.47 -6.71 13.88
C ASN A 105 17.17 -5.89 13.77
N MET A 106 16.20 -6.27 12.93
CA MET A 106 15.11 -5.36 12.54
C MET A 106 13.69 -5.96 12.61
N HIS A 107 13.50 -7.10 13.29
CA HIS A 107 12.22 -7.84 13.27
C HIS A 107 11.00 -6.97 13.63
N LYS A 108 11.08 -6.12 14.67
CA LYS A 108 9.98 -5.22 15.06
C LYS A 108 9.63 -4.19 13.97
N SER A 109 10.63 -3.53 13.39
CA SER A 109 10.41 -2.57 12.29
C SER A 109 9.77 -3.27 11.08
N ARG A 110 10.21 -4.50 10.77
CA ARG A 110 9.64 -5.31 9.69
C ARG A 110 8.17 -5.66 9.95
N GLN A 111 7.82 -6.06 11.17
CA GLN A 111 6.42 -6.30 11.56
C GLN A 111 5.54 -5.05 11.40
N ILE A 112 6.05 -3.89 11.81
CA ILE A 112 5.33 -2.61 11.67
C ILE A 112 5.13 -2.26 10.19
N VAL A 113 6.18 -2.34 9.37
CA VAL A 113 6.06 -2.09 7.92
C VAL A 113 5.04 -3.04 7.31
N HIS A 114 5.07 -4.33 7.65
CA HIS A 114 4.10 -5.30 7.15
C HIS A 114 2.65 -4.97 7.56
N LYS A 115 2.43 -4.56 8.81
CA LYS A 115 1.11 -4.10 9.32
C LYS A 115 0.53 -2.97 8.47
N TYR A 116 1.31 -1.91 8.25
CA TYR A 116 0.85 -0.73 7.50
C TYR A 116 0.77 -0.99 5.98
N THR A 117 1.68 -1.78 5.43
CA THR A 117 1.60 -2.25 4.04
C THR A 117 0.34 -3.08 3.82
N ASN A 118 0.00 -4.00 4.72
CA ASN A 118 -1.25 -4.78 4.64
C ASN A 118 -2.49 -3.91 4.80
N MET A 119 -2.44 -2.88 5.66
CA MET A 119 -3.53 -1.92 5.80
C MET A 119 -3.78 -1.15 4.50
N LEU A 120 -2.72 -0.63 3.86
CA LEU A 120 -2.81 0.01 2.55
C LEU A 120 -3.26 -0.96 1.46
N ASN A 121 -2.77 -2.20 1.49
CA ASN A 121 -3.17 -3.23 0.54
C ASN A 121 -4.62 -3.68 0.73
N ARG A 122 -5.14 -3.69 1.97
CA ARG A 122 -6.56 -3.98 2.25
C ARG A 122 -7.48 -2.86 1.74
N GLN A 123 -7.01 -1.61 1.73
CA GLN A 123 -7.72 -0.48 1.12
C GLN A 123 -7.58 -0.48 -0.41
N ALA A 124 -6.46 -0.95 -0.96
CA ALA A 124 -6.19 -0.98 -2.40
C ALA A 124 -6.60 -2.29 -3.12
N THR A 125 -6.87 -3.37 -2.40
CA THR A 125 -7.09 -4.72 -2.94
C THR A 125 -7.88 -5.55 -1.94
N ILE A 126 -9.17 -5.77 -2.23
CA ILE A 126 -9.83 -6.95 -1.69
C ILE A 126 -9.25 -8.13 -2.49
N ILE A 127 -8.51 -9.00 -1.83
CA ILE A 127 -7.96 -10.24 -2.40
C ILE A 127 -9.10 -11.25 -2.39
N TYR A 128 -9.48 -11.74 -3.56
CA TYR A 128 -10.51 -12.78 -3.67
C TYR A 128 -9.87 -14.16 -3.64
N PRO A 129 -10.55 -15.16 -3.06
CA PRO A 129 -10.06 -16.55 -3.02
C PRO A 129 -9.60 -17.09 -4.37
N ASP A 130 -10.18 -16.58 -5.47
CA ASP A 130 -9.91 -16.99 -6.84
C ASP A 130 -8.59 -16.42 -7.42
N ASP A 131 -7.91 -15.50 -6.73
CA ASP A 131 -6.59 -14.97 -7.12
C ASP A 131 -5.42 -15.87 -6.63
N ILE A 132 -5.74 -17.06 -6.08
CA ILE A 132 -4.76 -18.06 -5.61
C ILE A 132 -4.56 -19.09 -6.73
N ASP A 133 -3.32 -19.26 -7.18
CA ASP A 133 -2.93 -20.27 -8.17
C ASP A 133 -3.28 -21.69 -7.67
N GLU A 134 -4.22 -22.38 -8.35
CA GLU A 134 -4.84 -23.66 -7.96
C GLU A 134 -3.91 -24.89 -8.08
N THR A 135 -2.59 -24.72 -8.17
CA THR A 135 -1.68 -25.86 -8.43
C THR A 135 -1.30 -26.68 -7.20
N GLU A 136 -1.92 -26.49 -6.02
CA GLU A 136 -1.48 -27.21 -4.82
C GLU A 136 -2.59 -27.90 -4.03
N ILE A 137 -2.44 -29.23 -3.95
CA ILE A 137 -3.22 -30.21 -3.18
C ILE A 137 -3.58 -29.67 -1.79
N HIS A 138 -4.88 -29.62 -1.51
CA HIS A 138 -5.43 -29.06 -0.27
C HIS A 138 -5.45 -30.09 0.88
N TYR A 139 -4.94 -29.67 2.03
CA TYR A 139 -5.28 -30.26 3.35
C TYR A 139 -5.90 -29.16 4.21
N GLU A 140 -7.04 -29.44 4.84
CA GLU A 140 -7.77 -28.48 5.67
C GLU A 140 -6.98 -28.16 6.96
N GLY A 141 -6.84 -26.87 7.29
CA GLY A 141 -6.24 -26.41 8.58
C GLY A 141 -4.73 -26.13 8.59
N ALA A 142 -4.00 -26.28 7.48
CA ALA A 142 -2.59 -25.90 7.41
C ALA A 142 -2.40 -24.40 7.17
N LYS A 143 -1.64 -23.70 8.04
CA LYS A 143 -1.13 -22.36 7.73
C LYS A 143 -0.08 -22.50 6.64
N LYS A 144 -0.39 -21.99 5.44
CA LYS A 144 0.53 -21.96 4.31
C LYS A 144 0.87 -20.51 3.97
N GLU A 145 2.15 -20.20 3.86
CA GLU A 145 2.62 -18.95 3.28
C GLU A 145 2.70 -19.16 1.76
N THR A 146 1.84 -18.48 1.01
CA THR A 146 1.85 -18.50 -0.45
C THR A 146 2.54 -17.25 -0.96
N THR A 147 3.64 -17.41 -1.70
CA THR A 147 4.35 -16.31 -2.36
C THR A 147 3.58 -15.94 -3.62
N VAL A 148 2.58 -15.07 -3.51
CA VAL A 148 1.85 -14.58 -4.69
C VAL A 148 2.81 -13.70 -5.49
N ASN A 149 3.14 -14.10 -6.72
CA ASN A 149 3.89 -13.27 -7.67
C ASN A 149 3.06 -12.02 -7.99
N ARG A 150 3.27 -10.96 -7.22
CA ARG A 150 2.55 -9.70 -7.33
C ARG A 150 3.12 -8.91 -8.51
N TYR A 151 2.60 -9.15 -9.70
CA TYR A 151 2.70 -8.16 -10.78
C TYR A 151 2.17 -6.84 -10.23
N GLU A 152 3.02 -5.82 -10.20
CA GLU A 152 2.72 -4.46 -9.77
C GLU A 152 1.60 -3.90 -10.69
N ARG A 153 0.34 -4.06 -10.29
CA ARG A 153 -0.79 -3.47 -11.00
C ARG A 153 -0.80 -1.97 -10.69
N ASP A 154 -0.41 -1.15 -11.66
CA ASP A 154 -0.43 0.32 -11.60
C ASP A 154 -1.78 0.82 -11.05
N SER A 155 -1.77 1.35 -9.82
CA SER A 155 -2.99 1.87 -9.17
C SER A 155 -3.61 3.02 -9.97
N SER A 156 -2.79 3.79 -10.71
CA SER A 156 -3.30 4.86 -11.58
C SER A 156 -4.03 4.31 -12.80
N ALA A 157 -3.70 3.11 -13.27
CA ALA A 157 -4.43 2.48 -14.36
C ALA A 157 -5.84 2.04 -13.94
N ARG A 158 -5.98 1.50 -12.73
CA ARG A 158 -7.30 1.21 -12.16
C ARG A 158 -8.12 2.49 -12.03
N GLU A 159 -7.55 3.53 -11.44
CA GLU A 159 -8.22 4.82 -11.24
C GLU A 159 -8.68 5.43 -12.57
N LYS A 160 -7.80 5.49 -13.58
CA LYS A 160 -8.14 5.99 -14.93
C LYS A 160 -9.24 5.16 -15.60
N CYS A 161 -9.24 3.85 -15.39
CA CYS A 161 -10.30 2.97 -15.91
C CYS A 161 -11.65 3.30 -15.24
N ILE A 162 -11.67 3.48 -13.92
CA ILE A 162 -12.89 3.82 -13.17
C ILE A 162 -13.35 5.24 -13.45
N GLU A 163 -12.43 6.20 -13.58
CA GLU A 163 -12.76 7.58 -13.96
C GLU A 163 -13.44 7.62 -15.33
N TYR A 164 -12.99 6.80 -16.27
CA TYR A 164 -13.56 6.73 -17.62
C TYR A 164 -14.87 5.94 -17.69
N TYR A 165 -14.94 4.74 -17.11
CA TYR A 165 -16.08 3.81 -17.24
C TYR A 165 -17.10 3.89 -16.09
N GLY A 166 -16.73 4.51 -14.97
CA GLY A 166 -17.51 4.51 -13.74
C GLY A 166 -17.45 3.19 -12.96
N LEU A 167 -18.33 3.08 -11.96
CA LEU A 167 -18.41 1.94 -11.04
C LEU A 167 -19.48 0.91 -11.43
N LYS A 168 -20.12 1.07 -12.60
CA LYS A 168 -21.11 0.10 -13.09
C LYS A 168 -20.40 -1.06 -13.78
N CYS A 169 -20.80 -2.29 -13.43
CA CYS A 169 -20.30 -3.50 -14.07
C CYS A 169 -20.54 -3.43 -15.58
N GLN A 170 -19.47 -3.56 -16.37
CA GLN A 170 -19.56 -3.49 -17.84
C GLN A 170 -20.22 -4.73 -18.44
N VAL A 171 -20.43 -5.79 -17.66
CA VAL A 171 -21.17 -6.98 -18.08
C VAL A 171 -22.63 -6.84 -17.70
N CYS A 172 -22.97 -6.90 -16.42
CA CYS A 172 -24.37 -7.00 -15.94
C CYS A 172 -24.99 -5.67 -15.45
N LEU A 173 -24.29 -4.54 -15.62
CA LEU A 173 -24.71 -3.20 -15.18
C LEU A 173 -24.90 -3.02 -13.66
N PHE A 174 -24.60 -4.04 -12.86
CA PHE A 174 -24.67 -3.98 -11.41
C PHE A 174 -23.79 -2.85 -10.85
N ASN A 175 -24.34 -2.11 -9.88
CA ASN A 175 -23.64 -1.09 -9.12
C ASN A 175 -23.83 -1.35 -7.63
N PHE A 176 -22.72 -1.37 -6.89
CA PHE A 176 -22.74 -1.70 -5.47
C PHE A 176 -23.29 -0.58 -4.60
N GLU A 177 -23.03 0.68 -4.94
CA GLU A 177 -23.57 1.82 -4.20
C GLU A 177 -25.08 1.94 -4.41
N ASP A 178 -25.57 1.74 -5.64
CA ASP A 178 -27.00 1.74 -5.95
C ASP A 178 -27.76 0.62 -5.20
N THR A 179 -27.11 -0.53 -4.98
CA THR A 179 -27.75 -1.71 -4.38
C THR A 179 -27.58 -1.79 -2.85
N TYR A 180 -26.40 -1.45 -2.35
CA TYR A 180 -26.02 -1.64 -0.94
C TYR A 180 -25.82 -0.31 -0.19
N GLY A 181 -25.97 0.84 -0.85
CA GLY A 181 -25.75 2.16 -0.25
C GLY A 181 -24.27 2.40 0.09
N ALA A 182 -24.03 3.13 1.18
CA ALA A 182 -22.69 3.63 1.54
C ALA A 182 -21.61 2.54 1.70
N ILE A 183 -21.99 1.31 2.04
CA ILE A 183 -21.02 0.19 2.15
C ILE A 183 -20.50 -0.28 0.77
N GLY A 184 -21.21 0.07 -0.31
CA GLY A 184 -20.84 -0.25 -1.69
C GLY A 184 -20.12 0.89 -2.43
N THR A 185 -19.95 2.05 -1.80
CA THR A 185 -19.31 3.22 -2.43
C THR A 185 -17.88 2.89 -2.86
N GLY A 186 -17.56 3.18 -4.13
CA GLY A 186 -16.23 2.94 -4.70
C GLY A 186 -15.91 1.47 -5.01
N PHE A 187 -16.82 0.54 -4.73
CA PHE A 187 -16.54 -0.88 -4.83
C PHE A 187 -16.88 -1.47 -6.21
N ILE A 188 -15.85 -1.86 -6.95
CA ILE A 188 -15.92 -2.59 -8.22
C ILE A 188 -14.56 -3.26 -8.50
N HIS A 189 -14.55 -4.38 -9.22
CA HIS A 189 -13.31 -4.99 -9.72
C HIS A 189 -12.93 -4.40 -11.06
N VAL A 190 -11.64 -4.52 -11.42
CA VAL A 190 -11.16 -4.16 -12.75
C VAL A 190 -10.48 -5.36 -13.38
N HIS A 191 -11.05 -5.82 -14.50
CA HIS A 191 -10.63 -7.00 -15.25
C HIS A 191 -9.78 -6.61 -16.46
N HIS A 192 -8.74 -7.39 -16.76
CA HIS A 192 -7.93 -7.24 -17.97
C HIS A 192 -8.60 -7.99 -19.12
N ILE A 193 -8.96 -7.28 -20.19
CA ILE A 193 -9.58 -7.88 -21.38
C ILE A 193 -8.60 -8.81 -22.11
N ARG A 194 -7.29 -8.55 -21.99
CA ARG A 194 -6.23 -9.36 -22.61
C ARG A 194 -5.37 -10.03 -21.52
N PRO A 195 -5.19 -11.36 -21.54
CA PRO A 195 -4.35 -12.06 -20.58
C PRO A 195 -2.89 -11.57 -20.65
N ILE A 196 -2.30 -11.29 -19.48
CA ILE A 196 -0.90 -10.86 -19.34
C ILE A 196 0.07 -11.96 -19.84
N SER A 197 -0.35 -13.23 -19.80
CA SER A 197 0.43 -14.39 -20.24
C SER A 197 0.76 -14.40 -21.75
N GLU A 198 0.01 -13.68 -22.58
CA GLU A 198 0.29 -13.57 -24.02
C GLU A 198 1.29 -12.45 -24.35
N ILE A 199 1.63 -11.59 -23.39
CA ILE A 199 2.43 -10.38 -23.63
C ILE A 199 3.86 -10.61 -23.14
N GLY A 200 4.66 -11.29 -23.94
CA GLY A 200 6.00 -11.78 -23.60
C GLY A 200 7.11 -10.74 -23.40
N LYS A 201 6.84 -9.42 -23.39
CA LYS A 201 7.80 -8.33 -23.09
C LYS A 201 7.05 -7.10 -22.58
N GLU A 202 7.69 -6.30 -21.72
CA GLU A 202 7.23 -5.02 -21.15
C GLU A 202 6.07 -4.37 -21.94
N TYR A 203 4.85 -4.48 -21.39
CA TYR A 203 3.64 -3.96 -22.00
C TYR A 203 3.27 -2.62 -21.40
N ARG A 204 3.11 -1.59 -22.23
CA ARG A 204 2.50 -0.33 -21.78
C ARG A 204 0.98 -0.50 -21.73
N LEU A 205 0.46 -0.77 -20.54
CA LEU A 205 -0.96 -0.89 -20.29
C LEU A 205 -1.72 0.40 -20.63
N ASN A 206 -2.80 0.26 -21.39
CA ASN A 206 -3.77 1.32 -21.65
C ASN A 206 -5.03 1.09 -20.80
N PRO A 207 -5.26 1.91 -19.75
CA PRO A 207 -6.39 1.76 -18.84
C PRO A 207 -7.76 1.72 -19.50
N ILE A 208 -7.92 2.39 -20.65
CA ILE A 208 -9.20 2.48 -21.34
C ILE A 208 -9.37 1.29 -22.29
N LYS A 209 -8.31 0.83 -22.95
CA LYS A 209 -8.41 -0.26 -23.92
C LYS A 209 -8.34 -1.65 -23.27
N ASP A 210 -7.56 -1.79 -22.23
CA ASP A 210 -7.17 -3.11 -21.70
C ASP A 210 -7.93 -3.49 -20.44
N LEU A 211 -8.60 -2.54 -19.79
CA LEU A 211 -9.28 -2.76 -18.52
C LEU A 211 -10.78 -2.50 -18.61
N ARG A 212 -11.58 -3.24 -17.84
CA ARG A 212 -13.03 -2.99 -17.68
C ARG A 212 -13.47 -3.15 -16.23
N PRO A 213 -14.30 -2.24 -15.69
CA PRO A 213 -14.94 -2.46 -14.40
C PRO A 213 -15.95 -3.61 -14.48
N VAL A 214 -15.86 -4.57 -13.57
CA VAL A 214 -16.80 -5.71 -13.49
C VAL A 214 -17.13 -6.00 -12.03
N CYS A 215 -18.32 -6.54 -11.75
CA CYS A 215 -18.67 -6.98 -10.41
C CYS A 215 -17.93 -8.30 -10.07
N PRO A 216 -17.74 -8.64 -8.78
CA PRO A 216 -17.10 -9.90 -8.35
C PRO A 216 -17.69 -11.14 -9.04
N ASN A 217 -19.02 -11.21 -9.15
CA ASN A 217 -19.69 -12.36 -9.75
C ASN A 217 -19.35 -12.50 -11.24
N CYS A 218 -19.41 -11.40 -12.01
CA CYS A 218 -19.01 -11.43 -13.42
C CYS A 218 -17.51 -11.67 -13.57
N HIS A 219 -16.68 -11.13 -12.66
CA HIS A 219 -15.23 -11.36 -12.68
C HIS A 219 -14.90 -12.85 -12.56
N ALA A 220 -15.51 -13.54 -11.60
CA ALA A 220 -15.36 -14.98 -11.42
C ALA A 220 -15.81 -15.76 -12.66
N MET A 221 -16.92 -15.36 -13.30
CA MET A 221 -17.41 -16.02 -14.52
C MET A 221 -16.48 -15.80 -15.72
N LEU A 222 -15.87 -14.62 -15.88
CA LEU A 222 -14.89 -14.36 -16.94
C LEU A 222 -13.68 -15.29 -16.81
N HIS A 223 -13.23 -15.54 -15.57
CA HIS A 223 -12.07 -16.40 -15.28
C HIS A 223 -12.40 -17.89 -15.16
N LYS A 224 -13.63 -18.31 -15.46
CA LYS A 224 -14.01 -19.73 -15.35
C LYS A 224 -13.31 -20.62 -16.39
N GLU A 225 -12.82 -20.02 -17.47
CA GLU A 225 -12.05 -20.67 -18.53
C GLU A 225 -10.66 -20.01 -18.65
N ASN A 226 -9.69 -20.75 -19.21
CA ASN A 226 -8.37 -20.23 -19.54
C ASN A 226 -8.04 -20.56 -21.02
N PRO A 227 -8.02 -19.57 -21.93
CA PRO A 227 -8.11 -18.12 -21.66
C PRO A 227 -9.49 -17.65 -21.17
N PRO A 228 -9.57 -16.53 -20.43
CA PRO A 228 -10.82 -15.96 -19.93
C PRO A 228 -11.86 -15.73 -21.02
N ILE A 229 -13.13 -15.93 -20.65
CA ILE A 229 -14.28 -15.65 -21.51
C ILE A 229 -14.31 -14.15 -21.82
N ASN A 230 -14.64 -13.79 -23.05
CA ASN A 230 -14.80 -12.38 -23.43
C ASN A 230 -16.04 -11.77 -22.75
N ILE A 231 -15.94 -10.51 -22.31
CA ILE A 231 -17.03 -9.71 -21.75
C ILE A 231 -18.30 -9.75 -22.61
N ASP A 232 -18.19 -9.57 -23.93
CA ASP A 232 -19.34 -9.56 -24.84
C ASP A 232 -20.03 -10.93 -24.86
N LYS A 233 -19.25 -12.01 -24.80
CA LYS A 233 -19.78 -13.37 -24.68
C LYS A 233 -20.51 -13.58 -23.37
N LEU A 234 -19.97 -13.07 -22.26
CA LEU A 234 -20.64 -13.17 -20.97
C LEU A 234 -21.92 -12.32 -20.93
N LYS A 235 -21.96 -11.17 -21.61
CA LYS A 235 -23.21 -10.39 -21.78
C LYS A 235 -24.27 -11.18 -22.52
N GLU A 236 -23.91 -11.86 -23.62
CA GLU A 236 -24.83 -12.73 -24.36
C GLU A 236 -25.41 -13.85 -23.48
N ILE A 237 -24.65 -14.35 -22.49
CA ILE A 237 -25.13 -15.38 -21.57
C ILE A 237 -26.13 -14.81 -20.57
N ILE A 238 -25.87 -13.60 -20.04
CA ILE A 238 -26.70 -12.97 -19.01
C ILE A 238 -28.00 -12.39 -19.57
N TYR A 239 -27.97 -11.83 -20.78
CA TYR A 239 -29.10 -11.11 -21.39
C TYR A 239 -29.76 -11.88 -22.54
N LYS A 240 -29.79 -13.21 -22.46
CA LYS A 240 -30.51 -14.06 -23.41
C LYS A 240 -31.99 -13.72 -23.51
#